data_AF-A0A936WL55-F1
#
_entry.id   AF-A0A936WL55-F1
#
_cell.length_a   1.000
_cell.length_b   1.000
_cell.length_c   1.000
_cell.angle_alpha   90.00
_cell.angle_beta   90.00
_cell.angle_gamma   90.00
#
_symmetry.space_group_name_H-M   'P 1'
#
loop_
_entity.id
_entity.type
_entity.pdbx_description
1 polymer ?
#
loop_
_entity_poly.entity_id
_entity_poly.type
_entity_poly.pdbx_seq_one_letter_code
_entity_poly.pdbx_strand_id
1 'polypeptide(L)'
;MAKLQWLEHYRTGLPLIDQQHQEFFRRLNAFNEALEEGRRKEAVIQALTFLLDYASLHFRAEERGMEEAGFPGLAAHREKHRLLEERTRTLLDRYRRGELFLAMQVSLLLSEWIVQHILHEDMAYVPHLKSDGVLTAPAS
;
A
#
# COMPACT_ATOMS: atom_id res chain seq x y z
N MET A 1 7.31 -4.89 16.72
CA MET A 1 6.21 -5.50 15.94
C MET A 1 6.82 -6.54 15.02
N ALA A 2 6.05 -7.56 14.62
CA ALA A 2 6.58 -8.53 13.67
C ALA A 2 6.79 -7.84 12.31
N LYS A 3 7.97 -8.02 11.72
CA LYS A 3 8.28 -7.52 10.38
C LYS A 3 7.38 -8.23 9.37
N LEU A 4 6.70 -7.46 8.52
CA LEU A 4 5.91 -8.01 7.41
C LEU A 4 6.86 -8.68 6.41
N GLN A 5 6.59 -9.93 6.09
CA GLN A 5 7.37 -10.70 5.12
C GLN A 5 6.58 -10.79 3.82
N TRP A 6 7.26 -10.55 2.69
CA TRP A 6 6.71 -10.87 1.38
C TRP A 6 6.73 -12.38 1.20
N LEU A 7 5.57 -12.96 0.88
CA LEU A 7 5.34 -14.40 0.76
C LEU A 7 4.71 -14.71 -0.60
N GLU A 8 4.85 -15.95 -1.05
CA GLU A 8 4.41 -16.39 -2.38
C GLU A 8 2.92 -16.14 -2.62
N HIS A 9 2.07 -16.27 -1.60
CA HIS A 9 0.63 -16.08 -1.74
C HIS A 9 0.18 -14.63 -1.97
N TYR A 10 1.09 -13.65 -1.86
CA TYR A 10 0.81 -12.27 -2.27
C TYR A 10 1.11 -12.02 -3.75
N ARG A 11 1.73 -12.97 -4.44
CA ARG A 11 2.16 -12.81 -5.82
C ARG A 11 0.95 -12.80 -6.77
N THR A 12 0.75 -11.67 -7.43
CA THR A 12 -0.24 -11.49 -8.49
C THR A 12 0.22 -12.13 -9.82
N GLY A 13 1.54 -12.24 -10.00
CA GLY A 13 2.17 -12.65 -11.25
C GLY A 13 2.11 -11.57 -12.32
N LEU A 14 1.89 -10.31 -11.91
CA LEU A 14 2.07 -9.10 -12.72
C LEU A 14 3.38 -8.45 -12.23
N PRO A 15 4.50 -8.52 -12.99
CA PRO A 15 5.82 -8.17 -12.47
C PRO A 15 5.92 -6.77 -11.84
N LEU A 16 5.30 -5.77 -12.46
CA LEU A 16 5.29 -4.40 -11.93
C LEU A 16 4.54 -4.33 -10.59
N ILE A 17 3.37 -4.97 -10.48
CA ILE A 17 2.54 -4.94 -9.27
C ILE A 17 3.25 -5.67 -8.14
N ASP A 18 3.82 -6.85 -8.40
CA ASP A 18 4.56 -7.63 -7.40
C ASP A 18 5.79 -6.85 -6.88
N GLN A 19 6.52 -6.16 -7.77
CA GLN A 19 7.60 -5.27 -7.37
C GLN A 19 7.08 -4.11 -6.51
N GLN A 20 5.93 -3.55 -6.88
CA GLN A 20 5.36 -2.44 -6.16
C GLN A 20 4.90 -2.83 -4.75
N HIS A 21 4.24 -3.98 -4.58
CA HIS A 21 3.86 -4.49 -3.27
C HIS A 21 5.08 -4.80 -2.40
N GLN A 22 6.14 -5.38 -2.95
CA GLN A 22 7.39 -5.62 -2.21
C GLN A 22 8.02 -4.33 -1.67
N GLU A 23 8.02 -3.26 -2.47
CA GLU A 23 8.48 -1.93 -2.05
C GLU A 23 7.56 -1.34 -0.97
N PHE A 24 6.24 -1.53 -1.08
CA PHE A 24 5.29 -1.13 -0.04
C PHE A 24 5.62 -1.83 1.29
N PHE A 25 5.81 -3.14 1.29
CA PHE A 25 6.19 -3.93 2.48
C PHE A 25 7.48 -3.42 3.09
N ARG A 26 8.49 -3.09 2.26
CA ARG A 26 9.77 -2.57 2.75
C ARG A 26 9.61 -1.19 3.42
N ARG A 27 8.85 -0.28 2.81
CA ARG A 27 8.60 1.07 3.36
C ARG A 27 7.80 1.00 4.66
N LEU A 28 6.79 0.14 4.71
CA LEU A 28 6.00 -0.08 5.92
C LEU A 28 6.85 -0.68 7.04
N ASN A 29 7.72 -1.64 6.74
CA ASN A 29 8.67 -2.15 7.71
C ASN A 29 9.65 -1.08 8.22
N ALA A 30 10.14 -0.19 7.35
CA ALA A 30 11.00 0.93 7.76
C ALA A 30 10.27 1.94 8.65
N PHE A 31 8.97 2.19 8.39
CA PHE A 31 8.13 2.97 9.28
C PHE A 31 7.95 2.29 10.64
N ASN A 32 7.66 0.98 10.67
CA ASN A 32 7.51 0.21 11.91
C ASN A 32 8.81 0.20 12.73
N GLU A 33 9.95 0.01 12.08
CA GLU A 33 11.27 0.05 12.71
C GLU A 33 11.58 1.43 13.32
N ALA A 34 11.27 2.51 12.61
CA ALA A 34 11.43 3.87 13.14
C ALA A 34 10.58 4.12 14.40
N LEU A 35 9.40 3.50 14.51
CA LEU A 35 8.57 3.55 15.71
C LEU A 35 9.15 2.74 16.86
N GLU A 36 9.62 1.53 16.59
CA GLU A 36 10.15 0.60 17.59
C GLU A 36 11.45 1.10 18.21
N GLU A 37 12.32 1.69 17.41
CA GLU A 37 13.56 2.31 17.87
C GLU A 37 13.33 3.63 18.63
N GLY A 38 12.09 4.10 18.72
CA GLY A 38 11.76 5.38 19.36
C GLY A 38 12.44 6.56 18.68
N ARG A 39 12.56 6.52 17.34
CA ARG A 39 13.19 7.62 16.59
C ARG A 39 12.43 8.93 16.81
N ARG A 40 13.12 10.03 16.59
CA ARG A 40 12.52 11.38 16.67
C ARG A 40 11.28 11.48 15.79
N LYS A 41 10.29 12.24 16.27
CA LYS A 41 9.00 12.46 15.62
C LYS A 41 9.13 12.81 14.13
N GLU A 42 10.11 13.61 13.77
CA GLU A 42 10.36 14.04 12.38
C GLU A 42 10.73 12.86 11.47
N ALA A 43 11.52 11.91 11.97
CA ALA A 43 11.90 10.72 11.22
C ALA A 43 10.70 9.80 10.98
N VAL A 44 9.82 9.66 11.98
CA VAL A 44 8.56 8.91 11.86
C VAL A 44 7.63 9.56 10.83
N ILE A 45 7.46 10.89 10.91
CA ILE A 45 6.68 11.66 9.93
C ILE A 45 7.21 11.45 8.52
N GLN A 46 8.54 11.52 8.35
CA GLN A 46 9.18 11.36 7.05
C GLN A 46 8.94 9.96 6.48
N ALA A 47 9.14 8.90 7.28
CA ALA A 47 8.90 7.52 6.87
C ALA A 47 7.44 7.29 6.45
N LEU A 48 6.48 7.80 7.24
CA LEU A 48 5.05 7.67 6.92
C LEU A 48 4.65 8.48 5.67
N THR A 49 5.22 9.68 5.50
CA THR A 49 4.97 10.50 4.30
C THR A 49 5.46 9.78 3.04
N PHE A 50 6.68 9.22 3.08
CA PHE A 50 7.23 8.45 1.96
C PHE A 50 6.49 7.15 1.66
N LEU A 51 5.87 6.54 2.66
CA LEU A 51 4.99 5.40 2.47
C LEU A 51 3.67 5.81 1.78
N LEU A 52 3.06 6.92 2.22
CA LEU A 52 1.83 7.46 1.62
C LEU A 52 2.02 7.87 0.16
N ASP A 53 3.10 8.61 -0.14
CA ASP A 53 3.39 9.05 -1.51
C ASP A 53 3.59 7.84 -2.44
N TYR A 54 4.21 6.78 -1.92
CA TYR A 54 4.42 5.55 -2.64
C TYR A 54 3.12 4.75 -2.83
N ALA A 55 2.28 4.66 -1.80
CA ALA A 55 0.96 4.05 -1.88
C ALA A 55 0.12 4.70 -3.00
N SER A 56 0.06 6.03 -3.03
CA SER A 56 -0.65 6.77 -4.09
C SER A 56 -0.09 6.50 -5.49
N LEU A 57 1.23 6.30 -5.63
CA LEU A 57 1.83 5.95 -6.92
C LEU A 57 1.44 4.54 -7.36
N HIS A 58 1.47 3.58 -6.43
CA HIS A 58 1.05 2.21 -6.66
C HIS A 58 -0.45 2.13 -7.03
N PHE A 59 -1.33 2.76 -6.26
CA PHE A 59 -2.76 2.80 -6.53
C PHE A 59 -3.09 3.37 -7.90
N ARG A 60 -2.41 4.44 -8.33
CA ARG A 60 -2.57 4.99 -9.69
C ARG A 60 -2.16 3.99 -10.79
N ALA A 61 -1.13 3.18 -10.55
CA ALA A 61 -0.70 2.18 -11.52
C ALA A 61 -1.75 1.06 -11.66
N GLU A 62 -2.28 0.56 -10.54
CA GLU A 62 -3.35 -0.43 -10.55
C GLU A 62 -4.60 0.12 -11.22
N GLU A 63 -5.06 1.31 -10.82
CA GLU A 63 -6.27 1.93 -11.34
C GLU A 63 -6.20 2.19 -12.83
N ARG A 64 -5.03 2.61 -13.34
CA ARG A 64 -4.80 2.72 -14.78
C ARG A 64 -4.88 1.36 -15.47
N GLY A 65 -4.22 0.34 -14.91
CA GLY A 65 -4.27 -1.01 -15.49
C GLY A 65 -5.69 -1.61 -15.50
N MET A 66 -6.45 -1.40 -14.42
CA MET A 66 -7.85 -1.79 -14.32
C MET A 66 -8.74 -1.03 -15.31
N GLU A 67 -8.49 0.26 -15.52
CA GLU A 67 -9.23 1.08 -16.50
C GLU A 67 -8.95 0.63 -17.94
N GLU A 68 -7.68 0.37 -18.27
CA GLU A 68 -7.27 -0.14 -19.59
C GLU A 68 -7.85 -1.53 -19.88
N ALA A 69 -7.94 -2.41 -18.88
CA ALA A 69 -8.52 -3.76 -19.00
C ALA A 69 -10.05 -3.79 -18.80
N GLY A 70 -10.71 -2.64 -18.67
CA GLY A 70 -12.17 -2.57 -18.48
C GLY A 70 -12.69 -3.30 -17.25
N PHE A 71 -11.91 -3.36 -16.16
CA PHE A 71 -12.28 -4.11 -14.95
C PHE A 71 -13.56 -3.55 -14.30
N PRO A 72 -14.65 -4.35 -14.18
CA PRO A 72 -15.93 -3.85 -13.66
C PRO A 72 -15.88 -3.33 -12.22
N GLY A 73 -14.94 -3.84 -11.41
CA GLY A 73 -14.78 -3.47 -10.00
C GLY A 73 -14.01 -2.18 -9.74
N LEU A 74 -13.54 -1.47 -10.78
CA LEU A 74 -12.65 -0.32 -10.65
C LEU A 74 -13.17 0.77 -9.69
N ALA A 75 -14.45 1.13 -9.78
CA ALA A 75 -15.02 2.18 -8.93
C ALA A 75 -14.98 1.80 -7.43
N ALA A 76 -15.27 0.54 -7.10
CA ALA A 76 -15.21 0.06 -5.72
C ALA A 76 -13.77 -0.04 -5.21
N HIS A 77 -12.82 -0.45 -6.07
CA HIS A 77 -11.40 -0.52 -5.75
C HIS A 77 -10.80 0.87 -5.47
N ARG A 78 -11.10 1.85 -6.33
CA ARG A 78 -10.73 3.27 -6.14
C ARG A 78 -11.22 3.82 -4.80
N GLU A 79 -12.44 3.48 -4.39
CA GLU A 79 -12.97 3.94 -3.09
C GLU A 79 -12.20 3.35 -1.91
N LYS A 80 -11.77 2.08 -1.97
CA LYS A 80 -10.94 1.46 -0.93
C LYS A 80 -9.58 2.16 -0.80
N HIS A 81 -8.95 2.48 -1.93
CA HIS A 81 -7.71 3.28 -1.95
C HIS A 81 -7.93 4.66 -1.33
N ARG A 82 -8.97 5.38 -1.77
CA ARG A 82 -9.30 6.72 -1.27
C ARG A 82 -9.52 6.74 0.25
N LEU A 83 -10.27 5.78 0.77
CA LEU A 83 -10.56 5.67 2.20
C LEU A 83 -9.30 5.39 3.04
N LEU A 84 -8.39 4.54 2.55
CA LEU A 84 -7.11 4.29 3.22
C LEU A 84 -6.27 5.57 3.28
N GLU A 85 -6.13 6.27 2.15
CA GLU A 85 -5.34 7.49 2.07
C GLU A 85 -5.89 8.57 3.00
N GLU A 86 -7.21 8.80 2.98
CA GLU A 86 -7.88 9.78 3.83
C GLU A 86 -7.66 9.47 5.31
N ARG A 87 -7.88 8.21 5.71
CA ARG A 87 -7.71 7.76 7.10
C ARG A 87 -6.27 7.92 7.55
N THR A 88 -5.31 7.53 6.72
CA THR A 88 -3.88 7.59 7.05
C THR A 88 -3.38 9.03 7.13
N ARG A 89 -3.81 9.92 6.22
CA ARG A 89 -3.52 11.36 6.27
C ARG A 89 -4.08 12.00 7.54
N THR A 90 -5.32 11.67 7.91
CA THR A 90 -5.96 12.16 9.13
C THR A 90 -5.15 11.78 10.38
N LEU A 91 -4.69 10.52 10.46
CA LEU A 91 -3.86 10.06 11.56
C LEU A 91 -2.47 10.73 11.58
N LEU A 92 -1.85 10.92 10.41
CA LEU A 92 -0.57 11.62 10.27
C LEU A 92 -0.67 13.07 10.77
N ASP A 93 -1.74 13.79 10.41
CA ASP A 93 -1.91 15.18 10.85
C ASP A 93 -2.14 15.30 12.36
N ARG A 94 -2.84 14.34 12.97
CA ARG A 94 -2.97 14.25 14.43
C ARG A 94 -1.64 13.93 15.10
N TYR A 95 -0.86 13.00 14.55
CA TYR A 95 0.49 12.71 15.03
C TYR A 95 1.41 13.94 14.96
N ARG A 96 1.34 14.70 13.85
CA ARG A 96 2.05 15.99 13.70
C ARG A 96 1.68 17.00 14.78
N ARG A 97 0.44 17.00 15.28
CA ARG A 97 -0.01 17.86 16.39
C ARG A 97 0.40 17.37 17.78
N GLY A 98 1.10 16.25 17.90
CA GLY A 98 1.65 15.74 19.16
C GLY A 98 0.90 14.55 19.76
N GLU A 99 -0.09 13.99 19.07
CA GLU A 99 -0.77 12.76 19.48
C GLU A 99 0.10 11.52 19.16
N LEU A 100 1.22 11.35 19.88
CA LEU A 100 2.27 10.39 19.51
C LEU A 100 1.82 8.92 19.54
N PHE A 101 0.86 8.57 20.38
CA PHE A 101 0.32 7.21 20.48
C PHE A 101 -0.38 6.74 19.19
N LEU A 102 -0.75 7.66 18.29
CA LEU A 102 -1.43 7.33 17.04
C LEU A 102 -0.54 6.64 16.02
N ALA A 103 0.79 6.78 16.12
CA ALA A 103 1.66 6.15 15.14
C ALA A 103 1.60 4.61 15.22
N MET A 104 1.36 4.05 16.40
CA MET A 104 1.07 2.62 16.56
C MET A 104 -0.25 2.23 15.87
N GLN A 105 -1.27 3.08 15.95
CA GLN A 105 -2.54 2.84 15.25
C GLN A 105 -2.37 2.87 13.74
N VAL A 106 -1.55 3.77 13.21
CA VAL A 106 -1.21 3.81 11.78
C VAL A 106 -0.48 2.54 11.37
N SER A 107 0.51 2.10 12.15
CA SER A 107 1.25 0.88 11.86
C SER A 107 0.35 -0.35 11.77
N LEU A 108 -0.53 -0.54 12.75
CA LEU A 108 -1.50 -1.64 12.77
C LEU A 108 -2.46 -1.55 11.59
N LEU A 109 -3.03 -0.36 11.34
CA LEU A 109 -3.95 -0.12 10.23
C LEU A 109 -3.31 -0.49 8.88
N LEU A 110 -2.11 0.01 8.59
CA LEU A 110 -1.45 -0.22 7.31
C LEU A 110 -0.99 -1.67 7.15
N SER A 111 -0.54 -2.31 8.23
CA SER A 111 -0.07 -3.70 8.22
C SER A 111 -1.19 -4.70 7.98
N GLU A 112 -2.35 -4.47 8.59
CA GLU A 112 -3.54 -5.27 8.35
C GLU A 112 -4.10 -4.99 6.95
N TRP A 113 -4.25 -3.72 6.59
CA TRP A 113 -4.88 -3.32 5.33
C TRP A 113 -4.14 -3.87 4.12
N ILE A 114 -2.80 -3.75 4.04
CA ILE A 114 -2.07 -4.18 2.85
C ILE A 114 -2.20 -5.69 2.60
N VAL A 115 -2.18 -6.51 3.65
CA VAL A 115 -2.29 -7.97 3.53
C VAL A 115 -3.69 -8.35 3.06
N GLN A 116 -4.73 -7.76 3.66
CA GLN A 116 -6.12 -8.05 3.30
C GLN A 116 -6.46 -7.54 1.90
N HIS A 117 -6.01 -6.33 1.56
CA HIS A 117 -6.25 -5.70 0.27
C HIS A 117 -5.62 -6.50 -0.87
N ILE A 118 -4.36 -6.93 -0.74
CA ILE A 118 -3.72 -7.78 -1.76
C ILE A 118 -4.52 -9.08 -1.96
N LEU A 119 -4.86 -9.77 -0.86
CA LEU A 119 -5.46 -11.10 -0.95
C LEU A 119 -6.91 -11.11 -1.42
N HIS A 120 -7.66 -10.04 -1.18
CA HIS A 120 -9.10 -10.01 -1.42
C HIS A 120 -9.52 -9.03 -2.52
N GLU A 121 -8.73 -8.00 -2.78
CA GLU A 121 -9.05 -6.95 -3.75
C GLU A 121 -8.14 -7.06 -4.97
N ASP A 122 -6.81 -7.01 -4.78
CA ASP A 122 -5.89 -6.95 -5.90
C ASP A 122 -5.94 -8.22 -6.76
N MET A 123 -6.08 -9.38 -6.12
CA MET A 123 -6.25 -10.66 -6.81
C MET A 123 -7.46 -10.69 -7.76
N ALA A 124 -8.49 -9.86 -7.53
CA ALA A 124 -9.70 -9.87 -8.36
C ALA A 124 -9.48 -9.27 -9.76
N TYR A 125 -8.58 -8.28 -9.90
CA TYR A 125 -8.29 -7.67 -11.20
C TYR A 125 -7.28 -8.49 -12.02
N VAL A 126 -6.48 -9.35 -11.37
CA VAL A 126 -5.37 -10.08 -12.02
C VAL A 126 -5.79 -10.85 -13.29
N PRO A 127 -6.90 -11.62 -13.31
CA PRO A 127 -7.31 -12.32 -14.53
C PRO A 127 -7.66 -11.38 -15.69
N HIS A 128 -8.25 -10.22 -15.39
CA HIS A 128 -8.65 -9.23 -16.39
C HIS A 128 -7.41 -8.58 -17.03
N LEU A 129 -6.45 -8.13 -16.21
CA LEU A 129 -5.20 -7.55 -16.71
C LEU A 129 -4.40 -8.56 -17.54
N LYS A 130 -4.34 -9.83 -17.12
CA LYS A 130 -3.64 -10.88 -17.88
C LYS A 130 -4.33 -11.19 -19.21
N SER A 131 -5.66 -11.22 -19.24
CA SER A 131 -6.44 -11.44 -20.47
C SER A 131 -6.14 -10.38 -21.52
N ASP A 132 -6.05 -9.12 -21.10
CA ASP A 132 -5.88 -7.98 -22.01
C ASP A 132 -4.40 -7.60 -22.22
N GLY A 133 -3.46 -8.38 -21.66
CA GLY A 133 -2.02 -8.14 -21.79
C GLY A 133 -1.49 -6.93 -21.01
N VAL A 134 -2.33 -6.31 -20.18
CA VAL A 134 -2.02 -5.10 -19.41
C VAL A 134 -1.10 -5.44 -18.23
N LEU A 135 0.01 -4.69 -18.09
CA LEU A 135 1.02 -4.87 -17.03
C LEU A 135 1.66 -6.28 -16.95
N THR A 136 1.62 -7.04 -18.04
CA THR A 136 2.15 -8.42 -18.09
C THR A 136 3.64 -8.48 -18.44
N ALA A 137 4.18 -7.45 -19.08
CA ALA A 137 5.60 -7.35 -19.42
C ALA A 137 6.44 -6.96 -18.18
N PRO A 138 7.70 -7.43 -18.08
CA PRO A 138 8.62 -6.93 -17.08
C PRO A 138 8.86 -5.42 -17.27
N ALA A 139 8.94 -4.67 -16.17
CA ALA A 139 9.30 -3.26 -16.21
C ALA A 139 10.68 -3.12 -16.86
N SER A 140 10.77 -2.26 -17.89
CA SER A 140 11.99 -1.98 -18.66
C SER A 140 13.02 -1.21 -17.85
#